data_AF-V4JN02-F1
#
_entry.id   AF-V4JN02-F1
#
_cell.length_a   1.000
_cell.length_b   1.000
_cell.length_c   1.000
_cell.angle_alpha   90.00
_cell.angle_beta   90.00
_cell.angle_gamma   90.00
#
_symmetry.space_group_name_H-M   'P 1'
#
loop_
_entity.id
_entity.type
_entity.pdbx_description
1 polymer ?
#
loop_
_entity_poly.entity_id
_entity_poly.type
_entity_poly.pdbx_seq_one_letter_code
_entity_poly.pdbx_strand_id
1 'polypeptide(L)'
;MTTVFSTTARVSTTPHAVDLAPHAHWLLRIGFASVFLYHGIGKLVAPAQFADMMGLALPIAIAVALAEVAGGLGLLLDPVLRRDWITRLAALATVPVLIGAIVMVHWGQWSFVATESQPMGGMEFQVTLLLTALYFVIRGNGAER
;
A
#
# COMPACT_ATOMS: atom_id res chain seq x y z
N MET A 1 -3.93 -40.95 60.36
CA MET A 1 -5.11 -40.49 59.59
C MET A 1 -4.57 -39.56 58.52
N THR A 2 -4.39 -40.07 57.28
CA THR A 2 -3.64 -39.39 56.21
C THR A 2 -4.59 -39.15 55.05
N THR A 3 -4.90 -37.89 54.77
CA THR A 3 -5.84 -37.49 53.72
C THR A 3 -5.06 -37.25 52.42
N VAL A 4 -5.34 -38.02 51.38
CA VAL A 4 -4.76 -37.83 50.04
C VAL A 4 -5.72 -36.94 49.24
N PHE A 5 -5.29 -35.73 48.91
CA PHE A 5 -6.02 -34.87 47.96
C PHE A 5 -5.68 -35.31 46.53
N SER A 6 -6.68 -35.79 45.80
CA SER A 6 -6.56 -36.10 44.37
C SER A 6 -6.83 -34.82 43.56
N THR A 7 -5.76 -34.24 43.00
CA THR A 7 -5.87 -33.09 42.09
C THR A 7 -6.30 -33.61 40.72
N THR A 8 -7.59 -33.48 40.40
CA THR A 8 -8.06 -33.70 39.04
C THR A 8 -7.62 -32.52 38.17
N ALA A 9 -6.70 -32.77 37.23
CA ALA A 9 -6.26 -31.76 36.26
C ALA A 9 -7.44 -31.32 35.39
N ARG A 10 -7.80 -30.03 35.46
CA ARG A 10 -8.81 -29.44 34.60
C ARG A 10 -8.20 -29.25 33.21
N VAL A 11 -8.68 -29.99 32.22
CA VAL A 11 -8.35 -29.75 30.81
C VAL A 11 -9.03 -28.44 30.40
N SER A 12 -8.22 -27.40 30.17
CA SER A 12 -8.69 -26.12 29.66
C SER A 12 -9.03 -26.27 28.17
N THR A 13 -10.31 -26.43 27.86
CA THR A 13 -10.84 -26.40 26.48
C THR A 13 -11.18 -24.96 26.09
N THR A 14 -10.22 -24.05 26.12
CA THR A 14 -10.42 -22.75 25.45
C THR A 14 -10.36 -22.99 23.94
N PRO A 15 -11.44 -22.69 23.18
CA PRO A 15 -11.37 -22.75 21.73
C PRO A 15 -10.24 -21.82 21.27
N HIS A 16 -9.30 -22.36 20.50
CA HIS A 16 -8.25 -21.55 19.87
C HIS A 16 -8.94 -20.63 18.85
N ALA A 17 -9.24 -19.40 19.25
CA ALA A 17 -9.60 -18.36 18.31
C ALA A 17 -8.45 -18.20 17.30
N VAL A 18 -8.79 -18.09 16.01
CA VAL A 18 -7.79 -17.84 14.97
C VAL A 18 -7.18 -16.47 15.22
N ASP A 19 -5.88 -16.42 15.52
CA ASP A 19 -5.15 -15.17 15.64
C ASP A 19 -4.82 -14.62 14.24
N LEU A 20 -5.55 -13.57 13.85
CA LEU A 20 -5.37 -12.90 12.56
C LEU A 20 -4.29 -11.80 12.61
N ALA A 21 -3.80 -11.41 13.79
CA ALA A 21 -2.88 -10.29 13.95
C ALA A 21 -1.59 -10.44 13.10
N PRO A 22 -0.95 -11.62 12.99
CA PRO A 22 0.22 -11.79 12.14
C PRO A 22 -0.02 -11.53 10.66
N HIS A 23 -1.28 -11.59 10.19
CA HIS A 23 -1.65 -11.45 8.78
C HIS A 23 -2.22 -10.06 8.44
N ALA A 24 -2.41 -9.18 9.43
CA ALA A 24 -3.07 -7.88 9.25
C ALA A 24 -2.34 -6.97 8.25
N HIS A 25 -1.03 -7.18 8.04
CA HIS A 25 -0.25 -6.45 7.04
C HIS A 25 -0.80 -6.60 5.61
N TRP A 26 -1.51 -7.70 5.32
CA TRP A 26 -2.13 -7.92 4.02
C TRP A 26 -3.22 -6.90 3.72
N LEU A 27 -3.93 -6.39 4.73
CA LEU A 27 -4.97 -5.39 4.52
C LEU A 27 -4.38 -4.11 3.91
N LEU A 28 -3.29 -3.61 4.49
CA LEU A 28 -2.60 -2.43 3.96
C LEU A 28 -1.94 -2.70 2.60
N ARG A 29 -1.31 -3.86 2.42
CA ARG A 29 -0.65 -4.21 1.16
C ARG A 29 -1.65 -4.33 0.01
N ILE A 30 -2.77 -5.04 0.21
CA ILE A 30 -3.82 -5.22 -0.80
C ILE A 30 -4.47 -3.88 -1.10
N GLY A 31 -4.86 -3.11 -0.08
CA GLY A 31 -5.46 -1.79 -0.27
C GLY A 31 -4.55 -0.87 -1.08
N PHE A 32 -3.30 -0.72 -0.66
CA PHE A 32 -2.32 0.11 -1.34
C PHE A 32 -2.03 -0.39 -2.77
N ALA A 33 -1.72 -1.68 -2.93
CA ALA A 33 -1.38 -2.25 -4.23
C ALA A 33 -2.56 -2.17 -5.21
N SER A 34 -3.80 -2.34 -4.76
CA SER A 34 -4.97 -2.25 -5.64
C SER A 34 -5.07 -0.90 -6.35
N VAL A 35 -4.81 0.19 -5.64
CA VAL A 35 -4.82 1.55 -6.18
C VAL A 35 -3.72 1.74 -7.22
N PHE A 36 -2.49 1.37 -6.86
CA PHE A 36 -1.33 1.56 -7.72
C PHE A 36 -1.35 0.67 -8.97
N LEU A 37 -1.83 -0.56 -8.84
CA LEU A 37 -2.00 -1.44 -9.99
C LEU A 37 -3.10 -0.92 -10.92
N TYR A 38 -4.24 -0.48 -10.38
CA TYR A 38 -5.33 0.07 -11.19
C TYR A 38 -4.86 1.29 -12.00
N HIS A 39 -4.24 2.28 -11.34
CA HIS A 39 -3.77 3.48 -12.01
C HIS A 39 -2.58 3.22 -12.94
N GLY A 40 -1.59 2.43 -12.49
CA GLY A 40 -0.39 2.13 -13.27
C GLY A 40 -0.71 1.35 -14.55
N ILE A 41 -1.55 0.32 -14.45
CA ILE A 41 -1.99 -0.45 -15.63
C ILE A 41 -2.79 0.45 -16.57
N GLY A 42 -3.72 1.25 -16.06
CA GLY A 42 -4.48 2.21 -16.87
C GLY A 42 -3.59 3.17 -17.66
N LYS A 43 -2.52 3.69 -17.03
CA LYS A 43 -1.53 4.56 -17.69
C LYS A 43 -0.70 3.83 -18.75
N LEU A 44 -0.37 2.54 -18.53
CA LEU A 44 0.36 1.73 -19.51
C LEU A 44 -0.48 1.34 -20.73
N VAL A 45 -1.80 1.26 -20.60
CA VAL A 45 -2.69 1.00 -21.74
C VAL A 45 -2.66 2.16 -22.75
N ALA A 46 -2.57 3.41 -22.27
CA ALA A 46 -2.57 4.60 -23.11
C ALA A 46 -1.53 5.65 -22.63
N PRO A 47 -0.22 5.36 -22.73
CA PRO A 47 0.81 6.20 -22.11
C PRO A 47 0.96 7.57 -22.78
N ALA A 48 0.72 7.66 -24.10
CA ALA A 48 0.72 8.94 -24.82
C ALA A 48 -0.44 9.83 -24.37
N GLN A 49 -1.65 9.28 -24.23
CA GLN A 49 -2.79 10.02 -23.74
C GLN A 49 -2.58 10.51 -22.30
N PHE A 50 -2.00 9.67 -21.43
CA PHE A 50 -1.64 10.08 -20.07
C PHE A 50 -0.58 11.18 -20.07
N ALA A 51 0.43 11.07 -20.93
CA ALA A 51 1.47 12.10 -21.09
C ALA A 51 0.87 13.43 -21.51
N ASP A 52 0.02 13.44 -22.53
CA ASP A 52 -0.65 14.64 -23.05
C ASP A 52 -1.58 15.26 -21.99
N MET A 53 -2.39 14.44 -21.31
CA MET A 53 -3.30 14.89 -20.25
C MET A 53 -2.55 15.59 -19.10
N MET A 54 -1.36 15.08 -18.75
CA MET A 54 -0.56 15.61 -17.64
C MET A 54 0.47 16.65 -18.08
N GLY A 55 0.63 16.92 -19.38
CA GLY A 55 1.70 17.77 -19.90
C GLY A 55 3.11 17.22 -19.63
N LEU A 56 3.27 15.89 -19.61
CA LEU A 56 4.54 15.20 -19.34
C LEU A 56 5.23 14.76 -20.64
N ALA A 57 6.56 14.69 -20.62
CA ALA A 57 7.27 13.96 -21.67
C ALA A 57 6.92 12.46 -21.59
N LEU A 58 6.69 11.82 -22.74
CA LEU A 58 6.29 10.41 -22.81
C LEU A 58 7.18 9.46 -21.98
N PRO A 59 8.53 9.58 -21.97
CA PRO A 59 9.36 8.74 -21.11
C PRO A 59 9.07 8.89 -19.61
N ILE A 60 8.72 10.10 -19.16
CA ILE A 60 8.35 10.36 -17.76
C ILE A 60 7.00 9.75 -17.44
N ALA A 61 6.02 9.89 -18.34
CA ALA A 61 4.71 9.27 -18.19
C ALA A 61 4.80 7.74 -18.08
N ILE A 62 5.64 7.11 -18.92
CA ILE A 62 5.93 5.68 -18.85
C ILE A 62 6.64 5.32 -17.54
N ALA A 63 7.64 6.10 -17.12
CA ALA A 63 8.35 5.86 -15.86
C ALA A 63 7.43 5.91 -14.64
N VAL A 64 6.50 6.88 -14.60
CA VAL A 64 5.45 6.96 -13.57
C VAL A 64 4.61 5.68 -13.58
N ALA A 65 4.10 5.28 -14.74
CA ALA A 65 3.24 4.11 -14.86
C ALA A 65 3.96 2.81 -14.42
N LEU A 66 5.22 2.64 -14.82
CA LEU A 66 6.04 1.51 -14.41
C LEU A 66 6.33 1.53 -12.90
N ALA A 67 6.60 2.70 -12.31
CA ALA A 67 6.81 2.83 -10.87
C ALA A 67 5.55 2.44 -10.08
N GLU A 68 4.37 2.81 -10.56
CA GLU A 68 3.10 2.42 -9.92
C GLU A 68 2.87 0.90 -10.00
N VAL A 69 3.04 0.30 -11.19
CA VAL A 69 2.86 -1.15 -11.36
C VAL A 69 3.89 -1.94 -10.57
N ALA A 70 5.18 -1.57 -10.65
CA ALA A 70 6.25 -2.23 -9.91
C ALA A 70 6.07 -2.05 -8.39
N GLY A 71 5.63 -0.87 -7.94
CA GLY A 71 5.33 -0.60 -6.53
C GLY A 71 4.21 -1.49 -6.01
N GLY A 72 3.09 -1.58 -6.73
CA GLY A 72 1.97 -2.44 -6.37
C GLY A 72 2.34 -3.93 -6.36
N LEU A 73 2.98 -4.43 -7.43
CA LEU A 73 3.41 -5.83 -7.51
C LEU A 73 4.45 -6.16 -6.44
N GLY A 74 5.45 -5.29 -6.24
CA GLY A 74 6.50 -5.51 -5.25
C GLY A 74 5.94 -5.64 -3.83
N LEU A 75 4.93 -4.85 -3.48
CA LEU A 75 4.26 -4.94 -2.17
C LEU A 75 3.46 -6.23 -1.97
N LEU A 76 2.95 -6.84 -3.05
CA LEU A 76 2.23 -8.11 -2.98
C LEU A 76 3.17 -9.32 -3.01
N LEU A 77 4.26 -9.24 -3.75
CA LEU A 77 5.19 -10.36 -3.95
C LEU A 77 6.19 -10.51 -2.80
N ASP A 78 6.62 -9.40 -2.18
CA ASP A 78 7.69 -9.46 -1.18
C ASP A 78 7.39 -10.35 0.04
N PRO A 79 6.19 -10.38 0.65
CA PRO A 79 5.89 -11.32 1.73
C PRO A 79 6.22 -12.79 1.39
N VAL A 80 5.96 -13.20 0.15
CA VAL A 80 6.27 -14.55 -0.34
C VAL A 80 7.76 -14.73 -0.62
N LEU A 81 8.41 -13.70 -1.17
CA LEU A 81 9.83 -13.74 -1.53
C LEU A 81 10.77 -13.56 -0.33
N ARG A 82 10.26 -12.99 0.77
CA ARG A 82 10.99 -12.71 2.02
C ARG A 82 12.25 -11.88 1.81
N ARG A 83 12.16 -10.84 0.99
CA ARG A 83 13.27 -9.94 0.66
C ARG A 83 12.92 -8.51 1.02
N ASP A 84 13.04 -8.16 2.31
CA ASP A 84 12.67 -6.85 2.89
C ASP A 84 12.94 -5.60 2.02
N TRP A 85 14.06 -5.59 1.31
CA TRP A 85 14.42 -4.51 0.39
C TRP A 85 13.41 -4.30 -0.75
N ILE A 86 12.69 -5.34 -1.19
CA ILE A 86 11.63 -5.26 -2.20
C ILE A 86 10.47 -4.42 -1.67
N THR A 87 9.95 -4.67 -0.45
CA THR A 87 8.89 -3.80 0.12
C THR A 87 9.36 -2.35 0.17
N ARG A 88 10.61 -2.11 0.59
CA ARG A 88 11.15 -0.75 0.71
C ARG A 88 11.29 -0.06 -0.65
N LEU A 89 11.90 -0.72 -1.63
CA LEU A 89 12.08 -0.15 -2.97
C LEU A 89 10.74 0.04 -3.69
N ALA A 90 9.83 -0.92 -3.57
CA ALA A 90 8.50 -0.86 -4.16
C ALA A 90 7.72 0.34 -3.61
N ALA A 91 7.71 0.52 -2.28
CA ALA A 91 7.08 1.68 -1.67
C ALA A 91 7.80 2.99 -2.03
N LEU A 92 9.14 3.00 -2.01
CA LEU A 92 9.94 4.19 -2.34
C LEU A 92 9.70 4.66 -3.78
N ALA A 93 9.53 3.74 -4.73
CA ALA A 93 9.23 4.08 -6.12
C ALA A 93 7.91 4.86 -6.28
N THR A 94 6.92 4.62 -5.41
CA THR A 94 5.64 5.32 -5.44
C THR A 94 5.65 6.71 -4.80
N VAL A 95 6.62 6.99 -3.92
CA VAL A 95 6.73 8.27 -3.21
C VAL A 95 6.82 9.48 -4.16
N PRO A 96 7.76 9.54 -5.12
CA PRO A 96 7.84 10.68 -6.05
C PRO A 96 6.60 10.79 -6.95
N VAL A 97 5.94 9.66 -7.28
CA VAL A 97 4.70 9.65 -8.06
C VAL A 97 3.57 10.35 -7.28
N LEU A 98 3.39 10.00 -6.00
CA LEU A 98 2.38 10.62 -5.13
C LEU A 98 2.65 12.10 -4.89
N ILE A 99 3.91 12.47 -4.65
CA ILE A 99 4.30 13.88 -4.51
C ILE A 99 3.98 14.65 -5.80
N GLY A 100 4.31 14.09 -6.97
CA GLY A 100 3.98 14.68 -8.27
C GLY A 100 2.47 14.85 -8.45
N ALA A 101 1.68 13.82 -8.18
CA ALA A 101 0.21 13.88 -8.28
C ALA A 101 -0.38 14.95 -7.34
N ILE A 102 0.11 15.03 -6.08
CA ILE A 102 -0.31 16.04 -5.11
C ILE A 102 -0.06 17.43 -5.66
N VAL A 103 1.18 17.72 -6.07
CA VAL A 103 1.57 19.06 -6.53
C VAL A 103 0.86 19.46 -7.82
N MET A 104 0.70 18.52 -8.77
CA MET A 104 0.18 18.84 -10.10
C MET A 104 -1.34 18.98 -10.14
N VAL A 105 -2.08 18.08 -9.48
CA VAL A 105 -3.53 17.95 -9.74
C VAL A 105 -4.42 17.85 -8.50
N HIS A 106 -3.85 17.68 -7.29
CA HIS A 106 -4.65 17.52 -6.07
C HIS A 106 -4.42 18.59 -5.01
N TRP A 107 -3.51 19.54 -5.24
CA TRP A 107 -3.12 20.55 -4.25
C TRP A 107 -4.28 21.46 -3.83
N GLY A 108 -4.23 21.96 -2.59
CA GLY A 108 -5.11 23.01 -2.07
C GLY A 108 -6.35 22.48 -1.35
N GLN A 109 -7.11 21.57 -1.97
CA GLN A 109 -8.34 21.03 -1.39
C GLN A 109 -8.05 19.80 -0.50
N TRP A 110 -8.44 19.83 0.77
CA TRP A 110 -8.44 18.66 1.66
C TRP A 110 -9.79 17.91 1.60
N SER A 111 -10.05 17.28 0.46
CA SER A 111 -11.19 16.36 0.27
C SER A 111 -10.96 15.58 -1.02
N PHE A 112 -11.12 14.27 -1.02
CA PHE A 112 -10.97 13.46 -2.25
C PHE A 112 -12.10 13.67 -3.27
N VAL A 113 -13.18 14.37 -2.92
CA VAL A 113 -14.34 14.60 -3.79
C VAL A 113 -14.01 15.65 -4.85
N ALA A 114 -14.32 15.34 -6.12
CA ALA A 114 -14.13 16.28 -7.22
C ALA A 114 -15.09 17.47 -7.13
N THR A 115 -14.61 18.64 -7.54
CA THR A 115 -15.37 19.89 -7.64
C THR A 115 -15.09 20.55 -8.99
N GLU A 116 -15.83 21.61 -9.34
CA GLU A 116 -15.57 22.36 -10.58
C GLU A 116 -14.15 22.97 -10.61
N SER A 117 -13.63 23.40 -9.46
CA SER A 117 -12.26 23.93 -9.34
C SER A 117 -11.19 22.86 -9.18
N GLN A 118 -11.55 21.66 -8.70
CA GLN A 118 -10.67 20.51 -8.54
C GLN A 118 -11.29 19.26 -9.21
N PRO A 119 -11.24 19.14 -10.54
CA PRO A 119 -11.90 18.04 -11.27
C PRO A 119 -11.29 16.66 -10.96
N MET A 120 -10.05 16.60 -10.47
CA MET A 120 -9.38 15.36 -10.05
C MET A 120 -9.60 15.05 -8.55
N GLY A 121 -10.35 15.88 -7.82
CA GLY A 121 -10.44 15.80 -6.36
C GLY A 121 -9.17 16.32 -5.67
N GLY A 122 -9.21 16.39 -4.35
CA GLY A 122 -8.14 16.94 -3.51
C GLY A 122 -7.17 15.92 -2.91
N MET A 123 -6.27 16.42 -2.08
CA MET A 123 -5.04 15.71 -1.65
C MET A 123 -5.23 14.69 -0.51
N GLU A 124 -6.40 14.60 0.13
CA GLU A 124 -6.63 13.73 1.30
C GLU A 124 -6.23 12.27 1.05
N PHE A 125 -6.73 11.68 -0.04
CA PHE A 125 -6.41 10.29 -0.39
C PHE A 125 -4.94 10.11 -0.77
N GLN A 126 -4.38 11.06 -1.53
CA GLN A 126 -2.98 11.00 -1.95
C GLN A 126 -2.01 11.11 -0.77
N VAL A 127 -2.32 11.96 0.20
CA VAL A 127 -1.52 12.09 1.44
C VAL A 127 -1.63 10.83 2.28
N THR A 128 -2.81 10.21 2.35
CA THR A 128 -3.01 8.93 3.04
C THR A 128 -2.15 7.81 2.42
N LEU A 129 -2.13 7.72 1.09
CA LEU A 129 -1.27 6.79 0.37
C LEU A 129 0.21 7.15 0.58
N LEU A 130 0.59 8.42 0.56
CA LEU A 130 1.97 8.84 0.77
C LEU A 130 2.49 8.42 2.14
N LEU A 131 1.70 8.64 3.19
CA LEU A 131 2.05 8.18 4.54
C LEU A 131 2.12 6.65 4.62
N THR A 132 1.24 5.93 3.91
CA THR A 132 1.28 4.46 3.82
C THR A 132 2.53 3.97 3.10
N ALA A 133 2.94 4.62 2.01
CA ALA A 133 4.18 4.34 1.29
C ALA A 133 5.39 4.56 2.21
N LEU A 134 5.45 5.71 2.91
CA LEU A 134 6.51 6.01 3.87
C LEU A 134 6.55 5.00 5.02
N TYR A 135 5.39 4.54 5.51
CA TYR A 135 5.32 3.45 6.47
C TYR A 135 6.01 2.19 5.93
N PHE A 136 5.71 1.76 4.70
CA PHE A 136 6.38 0.59 4.10
C PHE A 136 7.88 0.81 3.84
N VAL A 137 8.29 2.02 3.47
CA VAL A 137 9.72 2.38 3.34
C VAL A 137 10.46 2.24 4.66
N ILE A 138 9.86 2.69 5.77
CA ILE A 138 10.47 2.66 7.11
C ILE A 138 10.39 1.26 7.73
N ARG A 139 9.20 0.64 7.69
CA ARG A 139 8.95 -0.66 8.33
C ARG A 139 9.57 -1.83 7.57
N GLY A 140 9.53 -1.79 6.24
CA GLY A 140 9.85 -2.96 5.40
C GLY A 140 8.84 -4.10 5.60
N ASN A 141 9.29 -5.34 5.37
CA ASN A 141 8.50 -6.57 5.52
C ASN A 141 8.51 -7.17 6.94
N GLY A 142 8.84 -6.37 7.95
CA GLY A 142 9.09 -6.87 9.31
C GLY A 142 7.89 -7.45 10.08
N ALA A 143 6.76 -7.77 9.44
CA ALA A 143 5.70 -8.54 10.09
C ALA A 143 6.00 -10.06 10.14
N GLU A 144 7.07 -10.51 9.47
CA GLU A 144 7.50 -11.91 9.43
C GLU A 144 8.76 -12.23 10.27
N ARG A 145 9.17 -11.35 11.19
CA ARG A 145 10.24 -11.62 12.17
C ARG A 145 9.70 -11.52 13.58
#